data_AF-X0VZ09-F1
#
_entry.id   AF-X0VZ09-F1
#
_cell.length_a   1.000
_cell.length_b   1.000
_cell.length_c   1.000
_cell.angle_alpha   90.00
_cell.angle_beta   90.00
_cell.angle_gamma   90.00
#
_symmetry.space_group_name_H-M   'P 1'
#
loop_
_entity.id
_entity.type
_entity.pdbx_description
1 polymer ?
#
loop_
_entity_poly.entity_id
_entity_poly.type
_entity_poly.pdbx_seq_one_letter_code
_entity_poly.pdbx_strand_id
1 'polypeptide(L)'
;RKQAIDLLGGTPAAIIRDGKATKHNTGMYYTDIPTDPLTGNASLDHKAAEARGYFKLDFLNLGIYDTVRDEQHLDELAQGCPNYERLTTDPEFVTKIIHINNYYDLLKEMKPTCITEMAMFLAIIRPGKRHLRGKQWADIKPSVWDRAEAEGYTFRKSHATSYAMAVAVHMNLIEEQESERPDTSAD
;
A
#
# COMPACT_ATOMS: atom_id res chain seq x y z
N ARG A 1 -10.54 10.85 6.92
CA ARG A 1 -10.55 11.23 5.48
C ARG A 1 -11.43 12.44 5.15
N LYS A 2 -12.78 12.36 5.26
CA LYS A 2 -13.69 13.45 4.85
C LYS A 2 -13.34 14.79 5.53
N GLN A 3 -13.11 14.77 6.84
CA GLN A 3 -12.70 15.95 7.61
C GLN A 3 -11.46 16.64 7.04
N ALA A 4 -10.44 15.88 6.62
CA ALA A 4 -9.22 16.45 6.02
C ALA A 4 -9.50 17.09 4.65
N ILE A 5 -10.33 16.45 3.83
CA ILE A 5 -10.75 17.01 2.53
C ILE A 5 -11.56 18.29 2.72
N ASP A 6 -12.49 18.30 3.68
CA ASP A 6 -13.33 19.47 3.96
C ASP A 6 -12.48 20.66 4.48
N LEU A 7 -11.40 20.40 5.20
CA LEU A 7 -10.47 21.42 5.70
C LEU A 7 -9.52 21.95 4.62
N LEU A 8 -8.94 21.05 3.81
CA LEU A 8 -7.96 21.41 2.77
C LEU A 8 -8.62 21.91 1.48
N GLY A 9 -9.90 21.58 1.27
CA GLY A 9 -10.63 21.87 0.04
C GLY A 9 -10.12 21.07 -1.16
N GLY A 10 -10.01 21.76 -2.29
CA GLY A 10 -9.51 21.22 -3.55
C GLY A 10 -10.60 20.65 -4.47
N THR A 11 -10.20 20.31 -5.68
CA THR A 11 -11.07 19.80 -6.73
C THR A 11 -10.98 18.28 -6.79
N PRO A 12 -12.10 17.54 -6.71
CA PRO A 12 -12.06 16.10 -6.88
C PRO A 12 -11.58 15.70 -8.28
N ALA A 13 -10.65 14.75 -8.36
CA ALA A 13 -10.22 14.20 -9.63
C ALA A 13 -11.37 13.43 -10.30
N ALA A 14 -11.33 13.36 -11.63
CA ALA A 14 -12.25 12.54 -12.41
C ALA A 14 -11.49 11.39 -13.11
N ILE A 15 -12.19 10.29 -13.33
CA ILE A 15 -11.80 9.21 -14.22
C ILE A 15 -12.65 9.38 -15.48
N ILE A 16 -12.00 9.63 -16.62
CA ILE A 16 -12.69 9.76 -17.90
C ILE A 16 -12.52 8.44 -18.67
N ARG A 17 -13.63 7.74 -18.89
CA ARG A 17 -13.67 6.52 -19.70
C ARG A 17 -14.82 6.61 -20.69
N ASP A 18 -14.55 6.35 -21.96
CA ASP A 18 -15.54 6.38 -23.05
C ASP A 18 -16.35 7.68 -23.09
N GLY A 19 -15.69 8.82 -22.84
CA GLY A 19 -16.32 10.15 -22.82
C GLY A 19 -17.17 10.45 -21.59
N LYS A 20 -17.26 9.53 -20.62
CA LYS A 20 -17.97 9.75 -19.34
C LYS A 20 -16.98 10.02 -18.22
N ALA A 21 -17.17 11.15 -17.54
CA ALA A 21 -16.43 11.51 -16.34
C ALA A 21 -17.13 10.93 -15.11
N THR A 22 -16.41 10.15 -14.31
CA THR A 22 -16.84 9.71 -12.98
C THR A 22 -15.89 10.24 -11.92
N LYS A 23 -16.38 10.49 -10.71
CA LYS A 23 -15.54 10.97 -9.60
C LYS A 23 -14.51 9.92 -9.22
N HIS A 24 -13.24 10.32 -9.07
CA HIS A 24 -12.21 9.48 -8.50
C HIS A 24 -12.47 9.30 -7.00
N ASN A 25 -12.45 8.07 -6.50
CA ASN A 25 -12.84 7.77 -5.12
C ASN A 25 -11.96 8.48 -4.08
N THR A 26 -10.67 8.66 -4.40
CA THR A 26 -9.65 9.08 -3.43
C THR A 26 -8.91 10.35 -3.80
N GLY A 27 -8.97 10.77 -5.07
CA GLY A 27 -8.03 11.72 -5.65
C GLY A 27 -8.55 13.14 -5.67
N MET A 28 -7.69 14.08 -5.29
CA MET A 28 -7.98 15.51 -5.17
C MET A 28 -6.83 16.32 -5.79
N TYR A 29 -7.15 17.42 -6.45
CA TYR A 29 -6.20 18.43 -6.88
C TYR A 29 -6.27 19.64 -5.95
N TYR A 30 -5.11 20.13 -5.53
CA TYR A 30 -4.97 21.34 -4.69
C TYR A 30 -4.34 22.51 -5.44
N THR A 31 -4.19 22.34 -6.74
CA THR A 31 -3.85 23.38 -7.70
C THR A 31 -5.10 23.71 -8.51
N ASP A 32 -5.21 24.95 -8.98
CA ASP A 32 -6.36 25.41 -9.76
C ASP A 32 -6.44 24.68 -11.10
N ILE A 33 -7.20 23.59 -11.13
CA ILE A 33 -7.41 22.74 -12.29
C ILE A 33 -8.77 23.06 -12.93
N PRO A 34 -8.90 23.00 -14.28
CA PRO A 34 -10.19 23.15 -14.93
C PRO A 34 -11.23 22.15 -14.39
N THR A 35 -12.43 22.66 -14.10
CA THR A 35 -13.54 21.88 -13.54
C THR A 35 -14.71 21.78 -14.50
N ASP A 36 -15.45 20.69 -14.42
CA ASP A 36 -16.78 20.57 -15.04
C ASP A 36 -17.80 21.36 -14.20
N PRO A 37 -18.48 22.37 -14.76
CA PRO A 37 -19.41 23.22 -14.01
C PRO A 37 -20.65 22.48 -13.49
N LEU A 38 -21.01 21.33 -14.05
CA LEU A 38 -22.16 20.54 -13.60
C LEU A 38 -21.82 19.69 -12.37
N THR A 39 -20.59 19.18 -12.29
CA THR A 39 -20.19 18.21 -11.27
C THR A 39 -19.20 18.74 -10.25
N GLY A 40 -18.50 19.83 -10.56
CA GLY A 40 -17.40 20.38 -9.75
C GLY A 40 -16.13 19.52 -9.74
N ASN A 41 -16.10 18.41 -10.49
CA ASN A 41 -14.92 17.56 -10.61
C ASN A 41 -13.96 18.12 -11.66
N ALA A 42 -12.70 17.70 -11.63
CA ALA A 42 -11.73 18.01 -12.68
C ALA A 42 -12.26 17.58 -14.05
N SER A 43 -12.18 18.47 -15.04
CA SER A 43 -12.61 18.18 -16.42
C SER A 43 -11.54 17.45 -17.24
N LEU A 44 -10.36 17.23 -16.66
CA LEU A 44 -9.23 16.56 -17.29
C LEU A 44 -9.07 15.12 -16.79
N ASP A 45 -8.75 14.21 -17.70
CA ASP A 45 -8.23 12.89 -17.33
C ASP A 45 -6.87 13.04 -16.62
N HIS A 46 -6.58 12.11 -15.70
CA HIS A 46 -5.35 12.12 -14.91
C HIS A 46 -4.07 12.21 -15.77
N LYS A 47 -4.00 11.55 -16.94
CA LYS A 47 -2.81 11.63 -17.81
C LYS A 47 -2.65 13.02 -18.43
N ALA A 48 -3.76 13.63 -18.85
CA ALA A 48 -3.74 14.97 -19.42
C ALA A 48 -3.44 16.04 -18.37
N ALA A 49 -3.93 15.83 -17.14
CA ALA A 49 -3.59 16.67 -15.99
C ALA A 49 -2.10 16.57 -15.65
N GLU A 50 -1.57 15.35 -15.51
CA GLU A 50 -0.14 15.09 -15.23
C GLU A 50 0.77 15.70 -16.31
N ALA A 51 0.43 15.54 -17.59
CA ALA A 51 1.19 16.12 -18.71
C ALA A 51 1.23 17.66 -18.70
N ARG A 52 0.30 18.31 -18.00
CA ARG A 52 0.24 19.77 -17.81
C ARG A 52 0.85 20.23 -16.49
N GLY A 53 1.45 19.32 -15.72
CA GLY A 53 2.09 19.62 -14.43
C GLY A 53 1.12 19.62 -13.24
N TYR A 54 -0.14 19.24 -13.42
CA TYR A 54 -1.03 19.02 -12.30
C TYR A 54 -0.65 17.71 -11.60
N PHE A 55 -0.44 17.78 -10.29
CA PHE A 55 -0.30 16.59 -9.47
C PHE A 55 -1.52 16.48 -8.55
N LYS A 56 -2.01 15.25 -8.37
CA LYS A 56 -3.09 14.95 -7.44
C LYS A 56 -2.55 14.33 -6.17
N LEU A 57 -3.28 14.52 -5.08
CA LEU A 57 -3.09 13.77 -3.84
C LEU A 57 -4.25 12.79 -3.68
N ASP A 58 -3.91 11.52 -3.47
CA ASP A 58 -4.91 10.48 -3.19
C ASP A 58 -5.01 10.26 -1.67
N PHE A 59 -6.14 10.63 -1.07
CA PHE A 59 -6.44 10.32 0.32
C PHE A 59 -7.04 8.93 0.42
N LEU A 60 -6.23 7.95 0.80
CA LEU A 60 -6.66 6.58 1.04
C LEU A 60 -7.16 6.44 2.48
N ASN A 61 -8.21 5.63 2.68
CA ASN A 61 -8.60 5.20 4.02
C ASN A 61 -8.04 3.79 4.24
N LEU A 62 -7.06 3.68 5.12
CA LEU A 62 -6.38 2.43 5.44
C LEU A 62 -6.74 2.06 6.89
N GLY A 63 -7.59 1.05 7.07
CA GLY A 63 -8.12 0.68 8.40
C GLY A 63 -7.06 0.19 9.39
N ILE A 64 -5.84 -0.12 8.93
CA ILE A 64 -4.72 -0.46 9.82
C ILE A 64 -4.39 0.68 10.79
N TYR A 65 -4.67 1.93 10.41
CA TYR A 65 -4.38 3.09 11.23
C TYR A 65 -5.48 3.40 12.24
N ASP A 66 -6.61 2.68 12.22
CA ASP A 66 -7.75 2.96 13.12
C ASP A 66 -7.41 2.74 14.60
N THR A 67 -6.38 1.92 14.87
CA THR A 67 -5.89 1.63 16.24
C THR A 67 -4.55 2.30 16.54
N VAL A 68 -4.05 3.15 15.64
CA VAL A 68 -2.87 3.97 15.89
C VAL A 68 -3.28 5.20 16.69
N ARG A 69 -2.82 5.26 17.95
CA ARG A 69 -3.13 6.29 18.94
C ARG A 69 -2.73 7.72 18.50
N ASP A 70 -1.50 7.90 18.05
CA ASP A 70 -0.93 9.19 17.65
C ASP A 70 0.30 9.01 16.73
N GLU A 71 0.91 10.12 16.31
CA GLU A 71 2.10 10.14 15.45
C GLU A 71 3.31 9.49 16.12
N GLN A 72 3.52 9.70 17.42
CA GLN A 72 4.63 9.10 18.15
C GLN A 72 4.50 7.57 18.16
N HIS A 73 3.30 7.06 18.43
CA HIS A 73 3.02 5.63 18.36
C HIS A 73 3.27 5.07 16.96
N LEU A 74 2.89 5.79 15.89
CA LEU A 74 3.20 5.36 14.53
C LEU A 74 4.71 5.29 14.28
N ASP A 75 5.47 6.27 14.77
CA ASP A 75 6.92 6.29 14.64
C ASP A 75 7.58 5.12 15.39
N GLU A 76 7.11 4.80 16.61
CA GLU A 76 7.54 3.65 17.38
C GLU A 76 7.28 2.34 16.62
N LEU A 77 6.08 2.17 16.07
CA LEU A 77 5.72 1.02 15.23
C LEU A 77 6.58 0.94 13.96
N ALA A 78 6.90 2.07 13.32
CA ALA A 78 7.67 2.09 12.08
C ALA A 78 9.18 1.85 12.32
N GLN A 79 9.70 2.25 13.47
CA GLN A 79 11.09 2.04 13.87
C GLN A 79 11.33 0.64 14.46
N GLY A 80 10.29 0.03 15.05
CA GLY A 80 10.33 -1.33 15.57
C GLY A 80 10.66 -2.36 14.48
N CYS A 81 11.53 -3.31 14.80
CA CYS A 81 11.86 -4.41 13.90
C CYS A 81 10.75 -5.47 13.94
N PRO A 82 10.03 -5.75 12.83
CA PRO A 82 9.01 -6.78 12.82
C PRO A 82 9.56 -8.17 13.07
N ASN A 83 8.77 -9.01 13.74
CA ASN A 83 9.07 -10.42 13.90
C ASN A 83 8.83 -11.19 12.59
N TYR A 84 9.82 -11.15 11.70
CA TYR A 84 9.74 -11.84 10.40
C TYR A 84 9.68 -13.37 10.52
N GLU A 85 10.19 -13.95 11.61
CA GLU A 85 10.12 -15.40 11.83
C GLU A 85 8.67 -15.88 11.86
N ARG A 86 7.79 -15.09 12.49
CA ARG A 86 6.36 -15.38 12.63
C ARG A 86 5.64 -15.52 11.29
N LEU A 87 6.11 -14.86 10.23
CA LEU A 87 5.59 -15.02 8.86
C LEU A 87 5.72 -16.45 8.33
N THR A 88 6.59 -17.27 8.93
CA THR A 88 6.88 -18.64 8.49
C THR A 88 6.35 -19.70 9.43
N THR A 89 5.96 -19.31 10.66
CA THR A 89 5.54 -20.22 11.73
C THR A 89 4.05 -20.09 12.08
N ASP A 90 3.44 -18.93 11.85
CA ASP A 90 2.06 -18.62 12.27
C ASP A 90 1.19 -18.19 11.06
N PRO A 91 0.43 -19.13 10.47
CA PRO A 91 -0.45 -18.81 9.34
C PRO A 91 -1.60 -17.88 9.75
N GLU A 92 -2.13 -18.01 10.97
CA GLU A 92 -3.25 -17.18 11.43
C GLU A 92 -2.82 -15.72 11.57
N PHE A 93 -1.63 -15.46 12.08
CA PHE A 93 -1.02 -14.13 12.08
C PHE A 93 -0.93 -13.56 10.67
N VAL A 94 -0.43 -14.33 9.70
CA VAL A 94 -0.32 -13.86 8.31
C VAL A 94 -1.67 -13.45 7.74
N THR A 95 -2.76 -14.17 8.01
CA THR A 95 -4.09 -13.83 7.49
C THR A 95 -4.61 -12.44 7.90
N LYS A 96 -4.08 -11.88 8.99
CA LYS A 96 -4.43 -10.55 9.48
C LYS A 96 -3.67 -9.43 8.76
N ILE A 97 -2.51 -9.73 8.18
CA ILE A 97 -1.57 -8.71 7.70
C ILE A 97 -1.96 -8.19 6.30
N ILE A 98 -2.03 -6.88 6.18
CA ILE A 98 -2.34 -6.18 4.93
C ILE A 98 -1.37 -6.59 3.81
N HIS A 99 -1.87 -6.69 2.57
CA HIS A 99 -1.12 -7.03 1.35
C HIS A 99 -0.58 -8.47 1.25
N ILE A 100 -0.35 -9.18 2.36
CA ILE A 100 0.26 -10.52 2.37
C ILE A 100 -0.64 -11.62 2.93
N ASN A 101 -1.88 -11.30 3.34
CA ASN A 101 -2.83 -12.20 4.00
C ASN A 101 -3.13 -13.54 3.31
N ASN A 102 -2.93 -13.64 2.00
CA ASN A 102 -3.20 -14.85 1.22
C ASN A 102 -1.93 -15.53 0.68
N TYR A 103 -0.75 -15.23 1.25
CA TYR A 103 0.53 -15.66 0.70
C TYR A 103 1.42 -16.43 1.68
N TYR A 104 0.84 -17.06 2.70
CA TYR A 104 1.60 -17.81 3.73
C TYR A 104 2.58 -18.83 3.13
N ASP A 105 2.15 -19.68 2.21
CA ASP A 105 3.02 -20.72 1.62
C ASP A 105 4.25 -20.12 0.92
N LEU A 106 4.06 -19.01 0.20
CA LEU A 106 5.14 -18.32 -0.49
C LEU A 106 6.05 -17.56 0.49
N LEU A 107 5.50 -16.99 1.57
CA LEU A 107 6.29 -16.37 2.63
C LEU A 107 7.17 -17.41 3.34
N LYS A 108 6.63 -18.61 3.58
CA LYS A 108 7.37 -19.72 4.19
C LYS A 108 8.52 -20.21 3.30
N GLU A 109 8.33 -20.21 1.99
CA GLU A 109 9.37 -20.55 1.01
C GLU A 109 10.46 -19.47 0.94
N MET A 110 10.04 -18.20 0.84
CA MET A 110 10.95 -17.10 0.48
C MET A 110 11.53 -16.34 1.66
N LYS A 111 10.89 -16.40 2.83
CA LYS A 111 11.38 -15.92 4.13
C LYS A 111 11.99 -14.52 4.08
N PRO A 112 11.22 -13.47 3.73
CA PRO A 112 11.74 -12.10 3.78
C PRO A 112 12.08 -11.73 5.22
N THR A 113 13.23 -11.07 5.43
CA THR A 113 13.78 -10.72 6.75
C THR A 113 13.96 -9.22 6.97
N CYS A 114 13.66 -8.41 5.96
CA CYS A 114 13.76 -6.95 6.04
C CYS A 114 12.80 -6.27 5.06
N ILE A 115 12.66 -4.95 5.21
CA ILE A 115 11.82 -4.10 4.34
C ILE A 115 12.17 -4.26 2.86
N THR A 116 13.46 -4.40 2.52
CA THR A 116 13.89 -4.54 1.13
C THR A 116 13.40 -5.86 0.52
N GLU A 117 13.53 -6.97 1.24
CA GLU A 117 13.06 -8.27 0.81
C GLU A 117 11.53 -8.33 0.78
N MET A 118 10.85 -7.74 1.76
CA MET A 118 9.40 -7.61 1.76
C MET A 118 8.90 -6.78 0.57
N ALA A 119 9.60 -5.72 0.19
CA ALA A 119 9.27 -4.94 -1.01
C ALA A 119 9.44 -5.77 -2.29
N MET A 120 10.50 -6.57 -2.40
CA MET A 120 10.67 -7.50 -3.51
C MET A 120 9.58 -8.58 -3.53
N PHE A 121 9.24 -9.13 -2.36
CA PHE A 121 8.14 -10.08 -2.19
C PHE A 121 6.81 -9.51 -2.73
N LEU A 122 6.46 -8.28 -2.33
CA LEU A 122 5.27 -7.59 -2.78
C LEU A 122 5.26 -7.33 -4.30
N ALA A 123 6.42 -7.20 -4.92
CA ALA A 123 6.54 -7.06 -6.37
C ALA A 123 6.31 -8.41 -7.09
N ILE A 124 6.91 -9.51 -6.62
CA ILE A 124 6.82 -10.83 -7.28
C ILE A 124 5.47 -11.52 -7.13
N ILE A 125 4.66 -11.14 -6.13
CA ILE A 125 3.27 -11.62 -6.02
C ILE A 125 2.34 -11.01 -7.09
N ARG A 126 2.81 -10.02 -7.87
CA ARG A 126 2.06 -9.46 -9.00
C ARG A 126 2.14 -10.36 -10.25
N PRO A 127 1.13 -10.34 -11.13
CA PRO A 127 1.11 -11.19 -12.33
C PRO A 127 2.37 -11.08 -13.20
N GLY A 128 2.84 -9.85 -13.47
CA GLY A 128 3.98 -9.60 -14.36
C GLY A 128 5.35 -10.09 -13.84
N LYS A 129 5.44 -10.47 -12.56
CA LYS A 129 6.69 -10.91 -11.91
C LYS A 129 6.60 -12.32 -11.35
N ARG A 130 5.55 -13.09 -11.69
CA ARG A 130 5.33 -14.46 -11.21
C ARG A 130 6.49 -15.41 -11.51
N HIS A 131 7.22 -15.19 -12.61
CA HIS A 131 8.38 -15.99 -13.01
C HIS A 131 9.59 -15.85 -12.05
N LEU A 132 9.55 -14.91 -11.10
CA LEU A 132 10.58 -14.72 -10.07
C LEU A 132 10.27 -15.41 -8.73
N ARG A 133 9.06 -15.97 -8.56
CA ARG A 133 8.66 -16.63 -7.31
C ARG A 133 9.51 -17.88 -7.05
N GLY A 134 9.85 -18.12 -5.78
CA GLY A 134 10.66 -19.27 -5.34
C GLY A 134 12.15 -19.18 -5.67
N LYS A 135 12.59 -18.13 -6.37
CA LYS A 135 14.03 -17.88 -6.60
C LYS A 135 14.67 -17.29 -5.34
N GLN A 136 15.99 -17.41 -5.25
CA GLN A 136 16.74 -16.76 -4.18
C GLN A 136 16.72 -15.24 -4.35
N TRP A 137 16.77 -14.49 -3.23
CA TRP A 137 16.76 -13.03 -3.27
C TRP A 137 17.89 -12.43 -4.11
N ALA A 138 19.06 -13.09 -4.12
CA ALA A 138 20.20 -12.69 -4.95
C ALA A 138 19.89 -12.71 -6.45
N ASP A 139 19.06 -13.65 -6.91
CA ASP A 139 18.68 -13.78 -8.33
C ASP A 139 17.53 -12.83 -8.71
N ILE A 140 16.70 -12.46 -7.72
CA ILE A 140 15.54 -11.58 -7.89
C ILE A 140 15.97 -10.12 -7.94
N LYS A 141 16.86 -9.71 -7.03
CA LYS A 141 17.28 -8.32 -6.82
C LYS A 141 17.70 -7.57 -8.09
N PRO A 142 18.43 -8.18 -9.07
CA PRO A 142 18.85 -7.47 -10.27
C PRO A 142 17.69 -7.12 -11.22
N SER A 143 16.63 -7.93 -11.28
CA SER A 143 15.61 -7.86 -12.35
C SER A 143 14.18 -7.59 -11.86
N VAL A 144 13.94 -7.61 -10.55
CA VAL A 144 12.60 -7.45 -9.98
C VAL A 144 11.95 -6.11 -10.33
N TRP A 145 12.75 -5.07 -10.57
CA TRP A 145 12.27 -3.73 -10.92
C TRP A 145 12.21 -3.46 -12.42
N ASP A 146 12.68 -4.39 -13.26
CA ASP A 146 12.64 -4.23 -14.71
C ASP A 146 11.20 -4.14 -15.19
N ARG A 147 10.94 -3.36 -16.23
CA ARG A 147 9.60 -3.30 -16.83
C ARG A 147 9.28 -4.64 -17.46
N ALA A 148 8.07 -5.15 -17.23
CA ALA A 148 7.59 -6.30 -18.00
C ALA A 148 7.41 -5.87 -19.46
N GLU A 149 7.77 -6.73 -20.42
CA GLU A 149 7.71 -6.42 -21.85
C GLU A 149 6.28 -6.16 -22.37
N ALA A 150 5.26 -6.65 -21.65
CA ALA A 150 3.86 -6.39 -21.96
C ALA A 150 3.42 -5.02 -21.39
N GLU A 151 3.09 -4.10 -22.28
CA GLU A 151 2.60 -2.75 -21.98
C GLU A 151 1.50 -2.76 -20.91
N GLY A 152 1.70 -2.01 -19.83
CA GLY A 152 0.78 -1.95 -18.70
C GLY A 152 1.36 -1.25 -17.46
N TYR A 153 0.53 -1.17 -16.41
CA TYR A 153 0.91 -0.61 -15.12
C TYR A 153 2.16 -1.31 -14.55
N THR A 154 3.24 -0.55 -14.35
CA THR A 154 4.47 -1.02 -13.70
C THR A 154 4.36 -0.78 -12.20
N PHE A 155 4.43 -1.85 -11.40
CA PHE A 155 4.52 -1.73 -9.95
C PHE A 155 5.90 -1.16 -9.56
N ARG A 156 5.91 0.12 -9.17
CA ARG A 156 7.16 0.86 -8.92
C ARG A 156 7.82 0.41 -7.61
N LYS A 157 9.15 0.50 -7.57
CA LYS A 157 9.94 0.23 -6.35
C LYS A 157 9.48 1.06 -5.16
N SER A 158 9.24 2.36 -5.35
CA SER A 158 8.75 3.24 -4.28
C SER A 158 7.42 2.75 -3.69
N HIS A 159 6.48 2.31 -4.54
CA HIS A 159 5.20 1.74 -4.10
C HIS A 159 5.42 0.46 -3.28
N ALA A 160 6.28 -0.43 -3.77
CA ALA A 160 6.62 -1.67 -3.09
C ALA A 160 7.25 -1.41 -1.71
N THR A 161 8.16 -0.44 -1.61
CA THR A 161 8.80 -0.02 -0.35
C THR A 161 7.78 0.56 0.63
N SER A 162 6.89 1.46 0.19
CA SER A 162 5.84 2.01 1.06
C SER A 162 4.89 0.92 1.57
N TYR A 163 4.53 -0.06 0.74
CA TYR A 163 3.69 -1.18 1.18
C TYR A 163 4.43 -2.12 2.13
N ALA A 164 5.73 -2.34 1.92
CA ALA A 164 6.54 -3.11 2.86
C ALA A 164 6.61 -2.45 4.25
N MET A 165 6.68 -1.11 4.28
CA MET A 165 6.59 -0.37 5.54
C MET A 165 5.21 -0.52 6.20
N ALA A 166 4.12 -0.44 5.43
CA ALA A 166 2.77 -0.67 5.96
C ALA A 166 2.59 -2.10 6.51
N VAL A 167 3.20 -3.10 5.87
CA VAL A 167 3.25 -4.49 6.38
C VAL A 167 3.98 -4.54 7.71
N ALA A 168 5.18 -3.94 7.81
CA ALA A 168 5.97 -3.91 9.03
C ALA A 168 5.24 -3.24 10.20
N VAL A 169 4.68 -2.05 9.97
CA VAL A 169 3.87 -1.33 10.97
C VAL A 169 2.69 -2.19 11.43
N HIS A 170 1.99 -2.84 10.50
CA HIS A 170 0.83 -3.65 10.84
C HIS A 170 1.20 -4.93 11.61
N MET A 171 2.35 -5.55 11.30
CA MET A 171 2.89 -6.65 12.09
C MET A 171 3.12 -6.23 13.54
N ASN A 172 3.85 -5.13 13.75
CA ASN A 172 4.16 -4.62 15.08
C ASN A 172 2.89 -4.25 15.86
N LEU A 173 1.91 -3.65 15.19
CA LEU A 173 0.64 -3.26 15.78
C LEU A 173 -0.18 -4.47 16.24
N ILE A 174 -0.24 -5.55 15.43
CA ILE A 174 -0.93 -6.78 15.83
C ILE A 174 -0.26 -7.41 17.05
N GLU A 175 1.08 -7.41 17.10
CA GLU A 175 1.83 -7.95 18.23
C GLU A 175 1.62 -7.14 19.51
N GLU A 176 1.62 -5.81 19.42
CA GLU A 176 1.27 -4.92 20.54
C GLU A 176 -0.13 -5.29 21.08
N GLN A 177 -1.14 -5.39 20.21
CA GLN A 177 -2.52 -5.71 20.59
C GLN A 177 -2.72 -7.11 21.16
N GLU A 178 -1.86 -8.06 20.79
CA GLU A 178 -1.86 -9.41 21.36
C GLU A 178 -1.18 -9.43 22.73
N SER A 179 -0.14 -8.60 22.94
CA SER A 179 0.54 -8.45 24.22
C SER A 179 -0.27 -7.70 25.28
N GLU A 180 -1.14 -6.78 24.87
CA GLU A 180 -2.01 -6.00 25.75
C GLU A 180 -3.30 -6.73 26.13
N ARG A 181 -3.62 -7.85 25.47
CA ARG A 181 -4.82 -8.63 25.80
C ARG A 181 -4.62 -9.36 27.14
N PRO A 182 -5.49 -9.14 28.15
CA PRO A 182 -5.42 -9.89 29.39
C PRO A 182 -5.64 -11.38 29.10
N ASP A 183 -4.84 -12.23 29.73
CA ASP A 183 -4.91 -13.67 29.58
C ASP A 183 -6.26 -14.20 30.10
N THR A 184 -7.20 -14.47 29.19
CA THR A 184 -8.51 -15.04 29.52
C THR A 184 -8.47 -16.57 29.64
N SER A 185 -7.28 -17.18 29.75
CA SER A 185 -7.14 -18.65 29.86
C SER A 185 -7.19 -19.21 31.29
N ALA A 186 -7.59 -18.39 32.27
CA ALA A 186 -7.85 -18.81 33.64
C ALA A 186 -9.33 -18.63 34.01
N ASP A 187 -10.21 -19.47 33.45
CA ASP A 187 -11.54 -19.79 33.98
C ASP A 187 -11.94 -21.23 33.59
#